data_AF-A0A1I7F912-F1
#
_entry.id   AF-A0A1I7F912-F1
#
_cell.length_a   1.000
_cell.length_b   1.000
_cell.length_c   1.000
_cell.angle_alpha   90.00
_cell.angle_beta   90.00
_cell.angle_gamma   90.00
#
_symmetry.space_group_name_H-M   'P 1'
#
loop_
_entity.id
_entity.type
_entity.pdbx_description
1 polymer ?
#
loop_
_entity_poly.entity_id
_entity_poly.type
_entity_poly.pdbx_seq_one_letter_code
_entity_poly.pdbx_strand_id
1 'polypeptide(L)'
;MIPNQTSRPSADRAVPWHSLANLKLRHKLAAVMVLVLVAIGALSALSYVDMRSSALEDRALMTKRLTEVAQSLLGHYEAQATAGQMPLAEAQKAALAAITALRFGSEDYFFVLDAQGHLIANAFNAKNVGKRVVDQTDVPGGKRYFAEMVETATRDGSGFVDYMKPRAGGSVAVEKVASVQMFKPWGWIVATGLYRDDVHAAVRDRAVTIAVWSAGLALPILALLLLVGNSLARPITRLTAAMRGLADGDLAVTVDDQRRGDEVGAMARAVQVFKDALIAKRAADAAAVAENDAKMRRAQMLDAITARFDTQVGALTQGLSSAAVEMEATAREMTRTAARTTDQSVRVAAASEQTSSNVQTVAAASEEMAASIHEIAARVAQSSAMADRASTDVIQTNALMQVLSRGTDQISEVMGLIAGIAGQTNLLALNATIEAARAGEAGKGFAVVAGEVKALASQTARATETIAAQIAAIQTETRQAVEAMRTIGGTIDEMRTVALSVAAAMEEQGAATSEIVRNVTQAAQGTQAVSTDIADVRQAARDTGTASGQVLSAAQELARYSASLGEEVTTFLAAVKAA
;
A
#
# COMPACT_ATOMS: atom_id res chain seq x y z
N MET A 1 -100.13 43.71 -35.93
CA MET A 1 -100.89 42.50 -36.32
C MET A 1 -99.94 41.61 -37.11
N ILE A 2 -99.64 40.45 -36.56
CA ILE A 2 -98.59 39.49 -36.95
C ILE A 2 -99.35 38.26 -37.47
N PRO A 3 -99.08 37.76 -38.70
CA PRO A 3 -98.06 36.71 -38.84
C PRO A 3 -97.36 36.62 -40.21
N ASN A 4 -96.36 35.73 -40.19
CA ASN A 4 -95.84 34.89 -41.29
C ASN A 4 -94.44 35.26 -41.77
N GLN A 5 -93.48 34.40 -41.42
CA GLN A 5 -92.32 34.03 -42.24
C GLN A 5 -91.75 32.72 -41.65
N THR A 6 -91.96 31.58 -42.32
CA THR A 6 -91.09 30.96 -43.35
C THR A 6 -89.96 30.09 -42.78
N SER A 7 -90.14 28.78 -43.01
CA SER A 7 -89.18 27.82 -43.58
C SER A 7 -87.75 27.74 -43.01
N ARG A 8 -87.37 26.56 -42.53
CA ARG A 8 -86.15 25.82 -42.95
C ARG A 8 -86.06 24.42 -42.31
N PRO A 9 -85.22 23.51 -42.83
CA PRO A 9 -85.66 22.19 -43.28
C PRO A 9 -85.08 21.04 -42.44
N SER A 10 -85.54 19.84 -42.78
CA SER A 10 -84.93 18.54 -42.47
C SER A 10 -83.39 18.55 -42.49
N ALA A 11 -82.80 18.13 -41.37
CA ALA A 11 -81.43 17.67 -41.31
C ALA A 11 -81.35 16.37 -40.51
N ASP A 12 -82.05 15.34 -40.99
CA ASP A 12 -81.68 13.95 -40.72
C ASP A 12 -80.39 13.66 -41.49
N ARG A 13 -79.24 13.93 -40.88
CA ARG A 13 -78.06 13.08 -41.10
C ARG A 13 -78.09 12.05 -39.97
N ALA A 14 -78.85 10.98 -40.22
CA ALA A 14 -78.77 9.75 -39.47
C ALA A 14 -77.33 9.21 -39.54
N VAL A 15 -76.55 9.46 -38.48
CA VAL A 15 -75.27 8.82 -38.19
C VAL A 15 -75.60 7.35 -37.80
N PRO A 16 -74.72 6.35 -38.00
CA PRO A 16 -75.09 4.92 -38.18
C PRO A 16 -75.61 4.15 -36.95
N TRP A 17 -76.16 4.83 -35.94
CA TRP A 17 -76.58 4.23 -34.66
C TRP A 17 -77.94 3.51 -34.68
N HIS A 18 -78.76 3.62 -35.74
CA HIS A 18 -80.09 2.99 -35.78
C HIS A 18 -80.08 1.45 -35.78
N SER A 19 -78.99 0.80 -36.17
CA SER A 19 -78.91 -0.67 -36.21
C SER A 19 -78.86 -1.33 -34.82
N LEU A 20 -78.54 -0.57 -33.76
CA LEU A 20 -78.50 -1.04 -32.37
C LEU A 20 -79.85 -0.91 -31.65
N ALA A 21 -80.88 -0.29 -32.23
CA ALA A 21 -82.12 0.05 -31.52
C ALA A 21 -83.07 -1.15 -31.27
N ASN A 22 -83.18 -2.12 -32.19
CA ASN A 22 -84.22 -3.19 -32.19
C ASN A 22 -83.84 -4.54 -31.52
N LEU A 23 -82.66 -4.67 -30.89
CA LEU A 23 -82.24 -5.90 -30.17
C LEU A 23 -82.83 -5.99 -28.75
N LYS A 24 -83.26 -7.19 -28.28
CA LYS A 24 -83.68 -7.43 -26.87
C LYS A 24 -82.57 -7.02 -25.88
N LEU A 25 -82.90 -6.37 -24.75
CA LEU A 25 -81.91 -5.74 -23.85
C LEU A 25 -80.74 -6.65 -23.45
N ARG A 26 -80.99 -7.96 -23.30
CA ARG A 26 -79.97 -8.97 -23.01
C ARG A 26 -78.80 -9.03 -24.01
N HIS A 27 -79.03 -8.86 -25.32
CA HIS A 27 -77.98 -9.00 -26.33
C HIS A 27 -77.11 -7.74 -26.46
N LYS A 28 -77.67 -6.56 -26.14
CA LYS A 28 -76.91 -5.30 -26.09
C LYS A 28 -75.95 -5.30 -24.88
N LEU A 29 -76.42 -5.77 -23.73
CA LEU A 29 -75.63 -5.88 -22.51
C LEU A 29 -74.53 -6.96 -22.65
N ALA A 30 -74.79 -8.05 -23.37
CA ALA A 30 -73.78 -9.06 -23.67
C ALA A 30 -72.58 -8.53 -24.49
N ALA A 31 -72.81 -7.71 -25.52
CA ALA A 31 -71.73 -7.19 -26.38
C ALA A 31 -70.73 -6.28 -25.63
N VAL A 32 -71.23 -5.45 -24.70
CA VAL A 32 -70.38 -4.57 -23.86
C VAL A 32 -69.55 -5.38 -22.87
N MET A 33 -70.13 -6.41 -22.25
CA MET A 33 -69.42 -7.26 -21.30
C MET A 33 -68.36 -8.15 -21.96
N VAL A 34 -68.58 -8.61 -23.19
CA VAL A 34 -67.55 -9.31 -23.98
C VAL A 34 -66.37 -8.38 -24.28
N LEU A 35 -66.62 -7.11 -24.61
CA LEU A 35 -65.56 -6.12 -24.85
C LEU A 35 -64.66 -5.91 -23.61
N VAL A 36 -65.27 -5.88 -22.41
CA VAL A 36 -64.54 -5.74 -21.14
C VAL A 36 -63.69 -6.98 -20.83
N LEU A 37 -64.21 -8.19 -21.10
CA LEU A 37 -63.44 -9.43 -20.97
C LEU A 37 -62.24 -9.47 -21.92
N VAL A 38 -62.42 -8.99 -23.16
CA VAL A 38 -61.33 -8.85 -24.14
C VAL A 38 -60.29 -7.83 -23.67
N ALA A 39 -60.72 -6.70 -23.09
CA ALA A 39 -59.80 -5.69 -22.55
C ALA A 39 -58.98 -6.20 -21.35
N ILE A 40 -59.59 -6.96 -20.43
CA ILE A 40 -58.89 -7.60 -19.31
C ILE A 40 -57.87 -8.61 -19.84
N GLY A 41 -58.26 -9.45 -20.81
CA GLY A 41 -57.33 -10.38 -21.46
C GLY A 41 -56.16 -9.68 -22.15
N ALA A 42 -56.43 -8.56 -22.84
CA ALA A 42 -55.40 -7.76 -23.51
C ALA A 42 -54.42 -7.11 -22.51
N LEU A 43 -54.91 -6.56 -21.40
CA LEU A 43 -54.08 -5.99 -20.34
C LEU A 43 -53.21 -7.05 -19.65
N SER A 44 -53.76 -8.23 -19.35
CA SER A 44 -53.00 -9.33 -18.78
C SER A 44 -51.94 -9.85 -19.75
N ALA A 45 -52.23 -9.88 -21.06
CA ALA A 45 -51.25 -10.23 -22.08
C ALA A 45 -50.12 -9.18 -22.20
N LEU A 46 -50.46 -7.89 -22.19
CA LEU A 46 -49.48 -6.80 -22.21
C LEU A 46 -48.57 -6.83 -20.98
N SER A 47 -49.15 -7.03 -19.78
CA SER A 47 -48.36 -7.14 -18.54
C SER A 47 -47.44 -8.37 -18.54
N TYR A 48 -47.86 -9.49 -19.13
CA TYR A 48 -47.01 -10.66 -19.30
C TYR A 48 -45.84 -10.38 -20.26
N VAL A 49 -46.11 -9.68 -21.37
CA VAL A 49 -45.06 -9.29 -22.34
C VAL A 49 -44.05 -8.37 -21.68
N ASP A 50 -44.50 -7.33 -20.97
CA ASP A 50 -43.64 -6.37 -20.27
C ASP A 50 -42.77 -7.05 -19.20
N MET A 51 -43.37 -7.88 -18.34
CA MET A 51 -42.63 -8.63 -17.32
C MET A 51 -41.61 -9.60 -17.91
N ARG A 52 -41.92 -10.20 -19.07
CA ARG A 52 -40.97 -11.06 -19.79
C ARG A 52 -39.81 -10.25 -20.38
N SER A 53 -40.06 -9.07 -20.95
CA SER A 53 -39.00 -8.20 -21.50
C SER A 53 -38.07 -7.69 -20.40
N SER A 54 -38.62 -7.15 -19.30
CA SER A 54 -37.79 -6.61 -18.22
C SER A 54 -36.93 -7.69 -17.55
N ALA A 55 -37.48 -8.89 -17.35
CA ALA A 55 -36.72 -9.98 -16.74
C ALA A 55 -35.55 -10.46 -17.62
N LEU A 56 -35.66 -10.36 -18.96
CA LEU A 56 -34.55 -10.67 -19.87
C LEU A 56 -33.48 -9.58 -19.85
N GLU A 57 -33.87 -8.31 -19.80
CA GLU A 57 -32.94 -7.17 -19.74
C GLU A 57 -32.11 -7.16 -18.45
N ASP A 58 -32.74 -7.36 -17.28
CA ASP A 58 -32.04 -7.41 -15.99
C ASP A 58 -30.97 -8.51 -15.95
N ARG A 59 -31.29 -9.66 -16.55
CA ARG A 59 -30.39 -10.80 -16.62
C ARG A 59 -29.25 -10.56 -17.61
N ALA A 60 -29.51 -9.96 -18.77
CA ALA A 60 -28.45 -9.53 -19.68
C ALA A 60 -27.48 -8.57 -18.98
N LEU A 61 -27.98 -7.57 -18.25
CA LEU A 61 -27.15 -6.63 -17.49
C LEU A 61 -26.29 -7.33 -16.43
N MET A 62 -26.83 -8.34 -15.75
CA MET A 62 -26.08 -9.14 -14.77
C MET A 62 -24.87 -9.86 -15.42
N THR A 63 -25.06 -10.50 -16.58
CA THR A 63 -23.95 -11.18 -17.27
C THR A 63 -22.86 -10.21 -17.74
N LYS A 64 -23.23 -8.98 -18.11
CA LYS A 64 -22.27 -7.93 -18.45
C LYS A 64 -21.40 -7.53 -17.26
N ARG A 65 -22.01 -7.29 -16.09
CA ARG A 65 -21.26 -6.98 -14.85
C ARG A 65 -20.33 -8.12 -14.45
N LEU A 66 -20.76 -9.37 -14.64
CA LEU A 66 -19.92 -10.54 -14.40
C LEU A 66 -18.72 -10.61 -15.35
N THR A 67 -18.90 -10.27 -16.64
CA THR A 67 -17.75 -10.14 -17.55
C THR A 67 -16.82 -9.00 -17.17
N GLU A 68 -17.32 -7.87 -16.64
CA GLU A 68 -16.48 -6.77 -16.13
C GLU A 68 -15.64 -7.20 -14.93
N VAL A 69 -16.20 -7.99 -14.01
CA VAL A 69 -15.42 -8.59 -12.90
C VAL A 69 -14.30 -9.49 -13.42
N ALA A 70 -14.59 -10.31 -14.44
CA ALA A 70 -13.58 -11.14 -15.07
C ALA A 70 -12.49 -10.32 -15.79
N GLN A 71 -12.84 -9.16 -16.37
CA GLN A 71 -11.84 -8.23 -16.94
C GLN A 71 -10.92 -7.67 -15.86
N SER A 72 -11.44 -7.27 -14.70
CA SER A 72 -10.62 -6.79 -13.59
C SER A 72 -9.66 -7.86 -13.07
N LEU A 73 -10.11 -9.12 -13.04
CA LEU A 73 -9.27 -10.26 -12.68
C LEU A 73 -8.14 -10.50 -13.71
N LEU A 74 -8.44 -10.40 -15.01
CA LEU A 74 -7.40 -10.44 -16.06
C LEU A 74 -6.42 -9.28 -15.93
N GLY A 75 -6.93 -8.06 -15.69
CA GLY A 75 -6.11 -6.87 -15.48
C GLY A 75 -5.14 -7.00 -14.31
N HIS A 76 -5.53 -7.69 -13.24
CA HIS A 76 -4.64 -7.98 -12.12
C HIS A 76 -3.43 -8.85 -12.52
N TYR A 77 -3.66 -9.95 -13.25
CA TYR A 77 -2.58 -10.82 -13.71
C TYR A 77 -1.73 -10.18 -14.82
N GLU A 78 -2.35 -9.37 -15.69
CA GLU A 78 -1.62 -8.59 -16.69
C GLU A 78 -0.71 -7.56 -16.03
N ALA A 79 -1.18 -6.84 -15.01
CA ALA A 79 -0.36 -5.90 -14.26
C ALA A 79 0.83 -6.57 -13.56
N GLN A 80 0.65 -7.77 -12.99
CA GLN A 80 1.76 -8.55 -12.41
C GLN A 80 2.78 -8.98 -13.48
N ALA A 81 2.32 -9.36 -14.67
CA ALA A 81 3.19 -9.72 -15.78
C ALA A 81 4.00 -8.53 -16.29
N THR A 82 3.34 -7.38 -16.48
CA THR A 82 3.96 -6.14 -16.95
C THR A 82 4.92 -5.55 -15.90
N ALA A 83 4.65 -5.74 -14.61
CA ALA A 83 5.55 -5.37 -13.52
C ALA A 83 6.73 -6.34 -13.32
N GLY A 84 6.83 -7.43 -14.10
CA GLY A 84 7.89 -8.43 -13.99
C GLY A 84 7.80 -9.32 -12.74
N GLN A 85 6.68 -9.30 -12.02
CA GLN A 85 6.46 -10.09 -10.81
C GLN A 85 6.09 -11.54 -11.12
N MET A 86 5.58 -11.80 -12.33
CA MET A 86 5.21 -13.13 -12.81
C MET A 86 5.51 -13.23 -14.32
N PRO A 87 6.14 -14.30 -14.82
CA PRO A 87 6.32 -14.49 -16.26
C PRO A 87 4.97 -14.46 -17.01
N LEU A 88 4.92 -13.84 -18.19
CA LEU A 88 3.68 -13.68 -18.98
C LEU A 88 2.92 -15.00 -19.18
N ALA A 89 3.63 -16.08 -19.52
CA ALA A 89 3.02 -17.40 -19.71
C ALA A 89 2.42 -17.97 -18.42
N GLU A 90 3.03 -17.67 -17.26
CA GLU A 90 2.55 -18.09 -15.95
C GLU A 90 1.34 -17.25 -15.52
N ALA A 91 1.37 -15.94 -15.74
CA ALA A 91 0.25 -15.03 -15.48
C ALA A 91 -0.98 -15.37 -16.33
N GLN A 92 -0.79 -15.64 -17.61
CA GLN A 92 -1.85 -16.10 -18.50
C GLN A 92 -2.44 -17.44 -18.04
N LYS A 93 -1.60 -18.41 -17.65
CA LYS A 93 -2.06 -19.70 -17.13
C LYS A 93 -2.85 -19.55 -15.83
N ALA A 94 -2.35 -18.74 -14.89
CA ALA A 94 -3.00 -18.47 -13.61
C ALA A 94 -4.35 -17.75 -13.80
N ALA A 95 -4.40 -16.77 -14.71
CA ALA A 95 -5.62 -16.05 -15.05
C ALA A 95 -6.69 -16.97 -15.66
N LEU A 96 -6.33 -17.86 -16.58
CA LEU A 96 -7.25 -18.84 -17.16
C LEU A 96 -7.77 -19.84 -16.11
N ALA A 97 -6.90 -20.29 -15.19
CA ALA A 97 -7.31 -21.15 -14.08
C ALA A 97 -8.29 -20.44 -13.14
N ALA A 98 -8.02 -19.17 -12.80
CA ALA A 98 -8.89 -18.37 -11.94
C ALA A 98 -10.26 -18.13 -12.60
N ILE A 99 -10.30 -17.74 -13.88
CA ILE A 99 -11.56 -17.54 -14.62
C ILE A 99 -12.37 -18.83 -14.73
N THR A 100 -11.73 -19.96 -15.07
CA THR A 100 -12.45 -21.23 -15.22
C THR A 100 -12.89 -21.84 -13.90
N ALA A 101 -12.39 -21.37 -12.76
CA ALA A 101 -12.87 -21.74 -11.43
C ALA A 101 -14.12 -20.94 -11.00
N LEU A 102 -14.37 -19.76 -11.57
CA LEU A 102 -15.52 -18.93 -11.21
C LEU A 102 -16.84 -19.61 -11.57
N ARG A 103 -17.76 -19.64 -10.60
CA ARG A 103 -19.15 -20.11 -10.75
C ARG A 103 -20.11 -19.08 -10.20
N PHE A 104 -21.29 -18.99 -10.80
CA PHE A 104 -22.39 -18.17 -10.32
C PHE A 104 -23.73 -18.83 -10.69
N GLY A 105 -24.80 -18.46 -9.99
CA GLY A 105 -26.09 -19.11 -10.18
C GLY A 105 -26.06 -20.59 -9.80
N SER A 106 -26.82 -21.42 -10.52
CA SER A 106 -26.98 -22.84 -10.24
C SER A 106 -25.91 -23.73 -10.85
N GLU A 107 -25.12 -23.25 -11.83
CA GLU A 107 -23.90 -23.88 -12.37
C GLU A 107 -23.27 -23.09 -13.55
N ASP A 108 -23.49 -21.78 -13.65
CA ASP A 108 -22.98 -20.99 -14.78
C ASP A 108 -21.48 -20.73 -14.66
N TYR A 109 -20.84 -20.56 -15.83
CA TYR A 109 -19.38 -20.59 -15.97
C TYR A 109 -18.90 -19.61 -17.03
N PHE A 110 -17.62 -19.28 -16.93
CA PHE A 110 -16.90 -18.46 -17.89
C PHE A 110 -16.10 -19.31 -18.88
N PHE A 111 -15.92 -18.79 -20.09
CA PHE A 111 -14.99 -19.33 -21.07
C PHE A 111 -14.28 -18.19 -21.81
N VAL A 112 -13.15 -18.52 -22.40
CA VAL A 112 -12.26 -17.55 -23.05
C VAL A 112 -11.95 -18.00 -24.46
N LEU A 113 -12.03 -17.07 -25.41
CA LEU A 113 -11.60 -17.21 -26.80
C LEU A 113 -10.42 -16.27 -27.06
N ASP A 114 -9.63 -16.51 -28.10
CA ASP A 114 -8.76 -15.48 -28.67
C ASP A 114 -9.47 -14.74 -29.82
N ALA A 115 -8.89 -13.62 -30.26
CA ALA A 115 -9.40 -12.83 -31.38
C ALA A 115 -9.43 -13.59 -32.72
N GLN A 116 -8.71 -14.72 -32.83
CA GLN A 116 -8.71 -15.59 -33.99
C GLN A 116 -9.80 -16.67 -33.89
N GLY A 117 -10.47 -16.79 -32.73
CA GLY A 117 -11.55 -17.73 -32.48
C GLY A 117 -11.11 -19.15 -32.07
N HIS A 118 -9.93 -19.29 -31.45
CA HIS A 118 -9.57 -20.48 -30.69
C HIS A 118 -10.19 -20.43 -29.30
N LEU A 119 -10.71 -21.57 -28.83
CA LEU A 119 -11.17 -21.70 -27.46
C LEU A 119 -9.96 -21.85 -26.54
N ILE A 120 -9.68 -20.87 -25.69
CA ILE A 120 -8.49 -20.84 -24.84
C ILE A 120 -8.75 -21.48 -23.47
N ALA A 121 -9.95 -21.31 -22.92
CA ALA A 121 -10.33 -21.96 -21.67
C ALA A 121 -11.84 -22.15 -21.55
N ASN A 122 -12.28 -23.32 -21.07
CA ASN A 122 -13.68 -23.62 -20.81
C ASN A 122 -13.79 -24.80 -19.84
N ALA A 123 -14.47 -24.60 -18.71
CA ALA A 123 -14.57 -25.61 -17.65
C ALA A 123 -15.33 -26.88 -18.05
N PHE A 124 -16.20 -26.83 -19.06
CA PHE A 124 -17.05 -27.95 -19.49
C PHE A 124 -16.77 -28.43 -20.92
N ASN A 125 -15.80 -27.81 -21.60
CA ASN A 125 -15.46 -28.13 -23.00
C ASN A 125 -13.95 -28.28 -23.20
N ALA A 126 -13.29 -29.05 -22.33
CA ALA A 126 -11.85 -29.30 -22.40
C ALA A 126 -11.39 -29.88 -23.76
N LYS A 127 -12.24 -30.65 -24.44
CA LYS A 127 -11.92 -31.30 -25.74
C LYS A 127 -11.68 -30.33 -26.89
N ASN A 128 -12.21 -29.10 -26.78
CA ASN A 128 -12.08 -28.06 -27.80
C ASN A 128 -11.10 -26.94 -27.39
N VAL A 129 -10.56 -26.99 -26.18
CA VAL A 129 -9.51 -26.04 -25.77
C VAL A 129 -8.29 -26.19 -26.67
N GLY A 130 -7.77 -25.07 -27.18
CA GLY A 130 -6.68 -24.97 -28.15
C GLY A 130 -7.11 -25.12 -29.62
N LYS A 131 -8.38 -25.44 -29.92
CA LYS A 131 -8.87 -25.59 -31.29
C LYS A 131 -9.62 -24.35 -31.76
N ARG A 132 -9.58 -24.09 -33.06
CA ARG A 132 -10.40 -23.06 -33.72
C ARG A 132 -11.86 -23.53 -33.76
N VAL A 133 -12.78 -22.74 -33.19
CA VAL A 133 -14.18 -23.16 -32.98
C VAL A 133 -15.21 -22.29 -33.71
N VAL A 134 -14.79 -21.29 -34.50
CA VAL A 134 -15.69 -20.32 -35.16
C VAL A 134 -16.67 -20.92 -36.16
N ASP A 135 -16.35 -22.08 -36.75
CA ASP A 135 -17.22 -22.76 -37.69
C ASP A 135 -18.25 -23.68 -37.01
N GLN A 136 -18.16 -23.83 -35.67
CA GLN A 136 -19.14 -24.62 -34.92
C GLN A 136 -20.48 -23.89 -34.88
N THR A 137 -21.53 -24.63 -35.22
CA THR A 137 -22.91 -24.18 -35.05
C THR A 137 -23.46 -24.63 -33.71
N ASP A 138 -24.37 -23.83 -33.16
CA ASP A 138 -25.02 -24.08 -31.87
C ASP A 138 -25.94 -25.31 -31.89
N VAL A 139 -26.67 -25.48 -32.99
CA VAL A 139 -27.43 -26.69 -33.39
C VAL A 139 -27.08 -27.06 -34.85
N PRO A 140 -27.39 -28.27 -35.33
CA PRO A 140 -27.14 -28.63 -36.73
C PRO A 140 -27.80 -27.65 -37.71
N GLY A 141 -26.99 -26.99 -38.55
CA GLY A 141 -27.45 -25.96 -39.50
C GLY A 141 -27.79 -24.60 -38.86
N GLY A 142 -27.49 -24.43 -37.58
CA GLY A 142 -27.78 -23.22 -36.80
C GLY A 142 -26.70 -22.14 -36.89
N LYS A 143 -26.68 -21.29 -35.86
CA LYS A 143 -25.88 -20.08 -35.78
C LYS A 143 -24.42 -20.41 -35.45
N ARG A 144 -23.47 -19.80 -36.18
CA ARG A 144 -22.03 -19.85 -35.87
C ARG A 144 -21.70 -18.93 -34.70
N TYR A 145 -22.16 -19.31 -33.52
CA TYR A 145 -22.16 -18.44 -32.35
C TYR A 145 -20.76 -18.02 -31.91
N PHE A 146 -19.74 -18.87 -32.04
CA PHE A 146 -18.36 -18.48 -31.73
C PHE A 146 -17.81 -17.43 -32.70
N ALA A 147 -18.18 -17.48 -33.99
CA ALA A 147 -17.78 -16.44 -34.94
C ALA A 147 -18.42 -15.10 -34.56
N GLU A 148 -19.72 -15.11 -34.25
CA GLU A 148 -20.44 -13.90 -33.85
C GLU A 148 -19.93 -13.29 -32.54
N MET A 149 -19.53 -14.13 -31.57
CA MET A 149 -18.87 -13.66 -30.34
C MET A 149 -17.57 -12.93 -30.64
N VAL A 150 -16.75 -13.47 -31.55
CA VAL A 150 -15.48 -12.86 -31.96
C VAL A 150 -15.73 -11.56 -32.71
N GLU A 151 -16.66 -11.54 -33.66
CA GLU A 151 -17.04 -10.35 -34.42
C GLU A 151 -17.57 -9.25 -33.51
N THR A 152 -18.48 -9.59 -32.59
CA THR A 152 -19.08 -8.65 -31.64
C THR A 152 -18.03 -8.06 -30.70
N ALA A 153 -17.20 -8.89 -30.09
CA ALA A 153 -16.18 -8.43 -29.15
C ALA A 153 -15.07 -7.62 -29.86
N THR A 154 -14.74 -7.94 -31.11
CA THR A 154 -13.70 -7.22 -31.86
C THR A 154 -14.22 -5.90 -32.42
N ARG A 155 -15.46 -5.85 -32.90
CA ARG A 155 -16.07 -4.63 -33.45
C ARG A 155 -16.45 -3.63 -32.36
N ASP A 156 -17.16 -4.09 -31.33
CA ASP A 156 -17.82 -3.22 -30.36
C ASP A 156 -17.10 -3.20 -28.99
N GLY A 157 -16.09 -4.05 -28.81
CA GLY A 157 -15.39 -4.24 -27.52
C GLY A 157 -16.19 -5.10 -26.53
N SER A 158 -17.52 -5.00 -26.55
CA SER A 158 -18.43 -5.92 -25.87
C SER A 158 -19.82 -5.95 -26.47
N GLY A 159 -20.57 -7.00 -26.14
CA GLY A 159 -21.93 -7.15 -26.58
C GLY A 159 -22.56 -8.44 -26.08
N PHE A 160 -23.75 -8.73 -26.60
CA PHE A 160 -24.50 -9.94 -26.26
C PHE A 160 -24.66 -10.82 -27.49
N VAL A 161 -24.52 -12.12 -27.31
CA VAL A 161 -24.75 -13.13 -28.34
C VAL A 161 -25.67 -14.20 -27.78
N ASP A 162 -26.83 -14.36 -28.40
CA ASP A 162 -27.76 -15.46 -28.19
C ASP A 162 -27.36 -16.70 -29.02
N TYR A 163 -27.51 -17.89 -28.45
CA TYR A 163 -27.25 -19.17 -29.11
C TYR A 163 -27.87 -20.33 -28.35
N MET A 164 -28.03 -21.47 -29.02
CA MET A 164 -28.54 -22.69 -28.41
C MET A 164 -27.43 -23.55 -27.79
N LYS A 165 -27.50 -23.85 -26.50
CA LYS A 165 -26.52 -24.73 -25.85
C LYS A 165 -27.18 -25.63 -24.80
N PRO A 166 -26.84 -26.92 -24.74
CA PRO A 166 -27.22 -27.73 -23.59
C PRO A 166 -26.55 -27.25 -22.31
N ARG A 167 -27.22 -27.43 -21.18
CA ARG A 167 -26.61 -27.23 -19.86
C ARG A 167 -25.42 -28.17 -19.67
N ALA A 168 -24.53 -27.81 -18.75
CA ALA A 168 -23.44 -28.70 -18.36
C ALA A 168 -24.03 -30.08 -17.97
N GLY A 169 -23.56 -31.15 -18.63
CA GLY A 169 -24.06 -32.51 -18.41
C GLY A 169 -25.40 -32.88 -19.08
N GLY A 170 -26.08 -31.94 -19.76
CA GLY A 170 -27.35 -32.18 -20.46
C GLY A 170 -27.21 -32.39 -21.98
N SER A 171 -28.24 -32.95 -22.62
CA SER A 171 -28.30 -33.18 -24.07
C SER A 171 -29.29 -32.27 -24.82
N VAL A 172 -30.20 -31.60 -24.10
CA VAL A 172 -31.22 -30.74 -24.70
C VAL A 172 -30.66 -29.34 -24.85
N ALA A 173 -30.63 -28.82 -26.07
CA ALA A 173 -30.18 -27.47 -26.35
C ALA A 173 -31.21 -26.44 -25.84
N VAL A 174 -30.73 -25.46 -25.08
CA VAL A 174 -31.54 -24.38 -24.50
C VAL A 174 -30.97 -23.05 -24.95
N GLU A 175 -31.86 -22.08 -25.20
CA GLU A 175 -31.44 -20.74 -25.61
C GLU A 175 -30.66 -20.06 -24.49
N LYS A 176 -29.44 -19.63 -24.80
CA LYS A 176 -28.49 -19.01 -23.89
C LYS A 176 -28.10 -17.65 -24.44
N VAL A 177 -28.11 -16.63 -23.58
CA VAL A 177 -27.60 -15.29 -23.91
C VAL A 177 -26.28 -15.12 -23.18
N ALA A 178 -25.20 -14.91 -23.93
CA ALA A 178 -23.89 -14.62 -23.37
C ALA A 178 -23.50 -13.17 -23.58
N SER A 179 -22.96 -12.55 -22.53
CA SER A 179 -22.14 -11.36 -22.63
C SER A 179 -20.75 -11.76 -23.08
N VAL A 180 -20.19 -11.01 -24.03
CA VAL A 180 -18.81 -11.11 -24.49
C VAL A 180 -18.09 -9.79 -24.28
N GLN A 181 -16.84 -9.85 -23.85
CA GLN A 181 -16.03 -8.67 -23.57
C GLN A 181 -14.57 -8.92 -23.97
N MET A 182 -14.02 -8.04 -24.81
CA MET A 182 -12.63 -8.09 -25.25
C MET A 182 -11.68 -7.53 -24.19
N PHE A 183 -10.77 -8.37 -23.72
CA PHE A 183 -9.58 -7.99 -22.99
C PHE A 183 -8.43 -7.72 -23.97
N LYS A 184 -8.28 -6.45 -24.32
CA LYS A 184 -7.33 -5.98 -25.35
C LYS A 184 -5.87 -6.41 -25.13
N PRO A 185 -5.30 -6.38 -23.90
CA PRO A 185 -3.86 -6.65 -23.71
C PRO A 185 -3.41 -8.02 -24.21
N TRP A 186 -4.26 -9.04 -24.10
CA TRP A 186 -3.95 -10.41 -24.54
C TRP A 186 -4.76 -10.84 -25.77
N GLY A 187 -5.59 -9.97 -26.34
CA GLY A 187 -6.49 -10.31 -27.45
C GLY A 187 -7.48 -11.42 -27.07
N TRP A 188 -7.88 -11.47 -25.79
CA TRP A 188 -8.77 -12.51 -25.27
C TRP A 188 -10.19 -11.99 -25.14
N ILE A 189 -11.16 -12.83 -25.48
CA ILE A 189 -12.58 -12.54 -25.34
C ILE A 189 -13.11 -13.39 -24.20
N VAL A 190 -13.51 -12.75 -23.12
CA VAL A 190 -14.16 -13.42 -22.00
C VAL A 190 -15.65 -13.43 -22.26
N ALA A 191 -16.24 -14.61 -22.14
CA ALA A 191 -17.65 -14.82 -22.35
C ALA A 191 -18.28 -15.54 -21.17
N THR A 192 -19.48 -15.10 -20.80
CA THR A 192 -20.33 -15.79 -19.83
C THR A 192 -21.78 -15.59 -20.19
N GLY A 193 -22.64 -16.51 -19.84
CA GLY A 193 -24.04 -16.40 -20.20
C GLY A 193 -24.94 -17.23 -19.32
N LEU A 194 -26.23 -16.92 -19.43
CA LEU A 194 -27.30 -17.58 -18.69
C LEU A 194 -28.35 -18.11 -19.67
N TYR A 195 -29.05 -19.15 -19.24
CA TYR A 195 -30.11 -19.76 -20.02
C TYR A 195 -31.42 -18.97 -19.87
N ARG A 196 -32.14 -18.79 -20.98
CA ARG A 196 -33.40 -18.03 -21.00
C ARG A 196 -34.54 -18.74 -20.29
N ASP A 197 -34.53 -20.07 -20.23
CA ASP A 197 -35.48 -20.87 -19.45
C ASP A 197 -35.40 -20.62 -17.93
N ASP A 198 -34.23 -20.26 -17.39
CA ASP A 198 -34.12 -19.83 -15.98
C ASP A 198 -34.91 -18.53 -15.74
N VAL A 199 -35.10 -17.69 -16.76
CA VAL A 199 -35.97 -16.50 -16.69
C VAL A 199 -37.43 -16.93 -16.72
N HIS A 200 -37.77 -17.92 -17.55
CA HIS A 200 -39.11 -18.48 -17.64
C HIS A 200 -39.59 -19.12 -16.34
N ALA A 201 -38.72 -19.78 -15.57
CA ALA A 201 -39.08 -20.31 -14.25
C ALA A 201 -39.45 -19.21 -13.25
N ALA A 202 -38.70 -18.10 -13.24
CA ALA A 202 -38.98 -16.94 -12.37
C ALA A 202 -40.22 -16.13 -12.80
N VAL A 203 -40.47 -16.03 -14.11
CA VAL A 203 -41.65 -15.37 -14.69
C VAL A 203 -42.92 -16.23 -14.49
N ARG A 204 -42.81 -17.57 -14.49
CA ARG A 204 -43.95 -18.50 -14.32
C ARG A 204 -44.66 -18.29 -12.99
N ASP A 205 -43.93 -18.17 -11.89
CA ASP A 205 -44.53 -18.03 -10.55
C ASP A 205 -45.34 -16.73 -10.43
N ARG A 206 -44.86 -15.65 -11.05
CA ARG A 206 -45.57 -14.36 -11.12
C ARG A 206 -46.72 -14.38 -12.14
N ALA A 207 -46.55 -15.07 -13.26
CA ALA A 207 -47.60 -15.23 -14.28
C ALA A 207 -48.80 -16.02 -13.75
N VAL A 208 -48.59 -17.04 -12.91
CA VAL A 208 -49.67 -17.77 -12.23
C VAL A 208 -50.46 -16.84 -11.31
N THR A 209 -49.79 -15.95 -10.57
CA THR A 209 -50.48 -14.96 -9.72
C THR A 209 -51.33 -14.00 -10.56
N ILE A 210 -50.80 -13.44 -11.65
CA ILE A 210 -51.55 -12.54 -12.55
C ILE A 210 -52.74 -13.28 -13.20
N ALA A 211 -52.56 -14.54 -13.60
CA ALA A 211 -53.62 -15.37 -14.16
C ALA A 211 -54.73 -15.64 -13.12
N VAL A 212 -54.38 -15.88 -11.86
CA VAL A 212 -55.36 -16.05 -10.76
C VAL A 212 -56.15 -14.77 -10.52
N TRP A 213 -55.51 -13.59 -10.49
CA TRP A 213 -56.21 -12.30 -10.35
C TRP A 213 -57.09 -11.98 -11.56
N SER A 214 -56.62 -12.25 -12.78
CA SER A 214 -57.36 -12.01 -14.02
C SER A 214 -58.57 -12.94 -14.14
N ALA A 215 -58.42 -14.21 -13.76
CA ALA A 215 -59.53 -15.16 -13.68
C ALA A 215 -60.53 -14.76 -12.57
N GLY A 216 -60.03 -14.26 -11.43
CA GLY A 216 -60.84 -13.71 -10.35
C GLY A 216 -61.66 -12.48 -10.75
N LEU A 217 -61.19 -11.69 -11.73
CA LEU A 217 -61.93 -10.55 -12.31
C LEU A 217 -62.86 -10.97 -13.46
N ALA A 218 -62.46 -11.93 -14.29
CA ALA A 218 -63.23 -12.38 -15.46
C ALA A 218 -64.46 -13.22 -15.07
N LEU A 219 -64.36 -14.06 -14.04
CA LEU A 219 -65.45 -14.90 -13.53
C LEU A 219 -66.70 -14.10 -13.09
N PRO A 220 -66.61 -13.02 -12.30
CA PRO A 220 -67.78 -12.22 -11.94
C PRO A 220 -68.37 -11.45 -13.13
N ILE A 221 -67.58 -11.06 -14.12
CA ILE A 221 -68.06 -10.37 -15.33
C ILE A 221 -68.78 -11.36 -16.27
N LEU A 222 -68.28 -12.58 -16.40
CA LEU A 222 -68.95 -13.67 -17.13
C LEU A 222 -70.24 -14.10 -16.41
N ALA A 223 -70.23 -14.13 -15.08
CA ALA A 223 -71.44 -14.33 -14.27
C ALA A 223 -72.46 -13.19 -14.45
N LEU A 224 -72.00 -11.93 -14.56
CA LEU A 224 -72.84 -10.76 -14.84
C LEU A 224 -73.48 -10.83 -16.24
N LEU A 225 -72.75 -11.39 -17.22
CA LEU A 225 -73.19 -11.66 -18.58
C LEU A 225 -74.38 -12.63 -18.64
N LEU A 226 -74.34 -13.65 -17.77
CA LEU A 226 -75.42 -14.62 -17.59
C LEU A 226 -76.57 -14.08 -16.73
N LEU A 227 -76.28 -13.26 -15.72
CA LEU A 227 -77.26 -12.67 -14.79
C LEU A 227 -78.16 -11.64 -15.48
N VAL A 228 -77.58 -10.73 -16.28
CA VAL A 228 -78.31 -9.65 -16.94
C VAL A 228 -79.23 -10.15 -18.06
N GLY A 229 -78.87 -11.27 -18.70
CA GLY A 229 -79.74 -11.95 -19.66
C GLY A 229 -81.02 -12.53 -19.02
N ASN A 230 -80.97 -12.83 -17.72
CA ASN A 230 -82.09 -13.30 -16.90
C ASN A 230 -82.82 -12.18 -16.13
N SER A 231 -82.23 -10.99 -15.98
CA SER A 231 -82.68 -9.94 -15.05
C SER A 231 -83.54 -8.83 -15.67
N LEU A 232 -84.21 -9.07 -16.81
CA LEU A 232 -85.25 -8.16 -17.32
C LEU A 232 -86.64 -8.78 -17.54
N ALA A 233 -86.75 -10.10 -17.69
CA ALA A 233 -88.02 -10.77 -17.98
C ALA A 233 -88.65 -11.46 -16.76
N ARG A 234 -87.86 -12.21 -15.97
CA ARG A 234 -88.21 -12.76 -14.64
C ARG A 234 -88.51 -11.71 -13.57
N PRO A 235 -87.84 -10.56 -13.61
CA PRO A 235 -88.48 -9.27 -13.55
C PRO A 235 -89.63 -8.98 -12.59
N ILE A 236 -90.71 -8.86 -13.29
CA ILE A 236 -91.86 -8.08 -12.93
C ILE A 236 -92.69 -8.88 -11.91
N THR A 237 -92.50 -10.20 -11.88
CA THR A 237 -93.19 -11.18 -11.04
C THR A 237 -92.57 -11.41 -9.67
N ARG A 238 -91.28 -11.09 -9.46
CA ARG A 238 -90.60 -11.25 -8.16
C ARG A 238 -90.83 -10.08 -7.20
N LEU A 239 -91.00 -8.89 -7.74
CA LEU A 239 -91.31 -7.69 -6.97
C LEU A 239 -92.60 -7.77 -6.15
N THR A 240 -93.57 -8.53 -6.65
CA THR A 240 -94.86 -8.78 -6.00
C THR A 240 -94.74 -9.74 -4.81
N ALA A 241 -93.70 -10.57 -4.76
CA ALA A 241 -93.45 -11.52 -3.66
C ALA A 241 -92.62 -10.90 -2.52
N ALA A 242 -91.63 -10.07 -2.86
CA ALA A 242 -90.71 -9.47 -1.88
C ALA A 242 -91.37 -8.48 -0.91
N MET A 243 -92.47 -7.83 -1.28
CA MET A 243 -93.19 -6.95 -0.35
C MET A 243 -93.87 -7.68 0.82
N ARG A 244 -94.17 -8.99 0.70
CA ARG A 244 -94.77 -9.76 1.79
C ARG A 244 -93.76 -10.19 2.86
N GLY A 245 -92.53 -10.52 2.47
CA GLY A 245 -91.50 -10.98 3.43
C GLY A 245 -90.89 -9.87 4.29
N LEU A 246 -90.79 -8.64 3.78
CA LEU A 246 -90.29 -7.49 4.54
C LEU A 246 -91.21 -7.07 5.71
N ALA A 247 -92.48 -7.48 5.70
CA ALA A 247 -93.47 -7.18 6.75
C ALA A 247 -93.34 -8.09 7.99
N ASP A 248 -92.70 -9.25 7.86
CA ASP A 248 -92.56 -10.27 8.92
C ASP A 248 -91.20 -10.22 9.66
N GLY A 249 -90.41 -9.16 9.43
CA GLY A 249 -89.13 -8.92 10.13
C GLY A 249 -87.89 -9.52 9.44
N ASP A 250 -88.04 -10.13 8.27
CA ASP A 250 -86.93 -10.69 7.49
C ASP A 250 -86.29 -9.64 6.56
N LEU A 251 -85.17 -9.08 7.02
CA LEU A 251 -84.37 -8.11 6.24
C LEU A 251 -83.54 -8.77 5.12
N ALA A 252 -83.50 -10.10 5.05
CA ALA A 252 -82.83 -10.85 3.99
C ALA A 252 -83.71 -11.02 2.74
N VAL A 253 -84.99 -10.64 2.81
CA VAL A 253 -85.91 -10.64 1.68
C VAL A 253 -85.36 -9.78 0.54
N THR A 254 -85.05 -10.41 -0.59
CA THR A 254 -84.53 -9.71 -1.76
C THR A 254 -85.69 -9.13 -2.55
N VAL A 255 -85.85 -7.82 -2.45
CA VAL A 255 -86.65 -7.08 -3.39
C VAL A 255 -85.82 -6.98 -4.65
N ASP A 256 -86.02 -7.96 -5.51
CA ASP A 256 -85.30 -8.03 -6.76
C ASP A 256 -85.83 -6.93 -7.70
N ASP A 257 -85.02 -6.57 -8.70
CA ASP A 257 -85.54 -5.95 -9.92
C ASP A 257 -85.89 -4.44 -9.87
N GLN A 258 -85.23 -3.73 -8.94
CA GLN A 258 -85.40 -2.32 -8.54
C GLN A 258 -84.57 -1.33 -9.26
N ARG A 259 -83.31 -1.68 -9.36
CA ARG A 259 -82.38 -0.91 -10.14
C ARG A 259 -82.51 -1.27 -11.61
N ARG A 260 -83.52 -2.06 -11.97
CA ARG A 260 -84.00 -2.01 -13.35
C ARG A 260 -84.23 -0.52 -13.66
N GLY A 261 -83.66 -0.02 -14.73
CA GLY A 261 -83.79 1.41 -15.08
C GLY A 261 -85.15 1.77 -15.63
N ASP A 262 -86.08 0.83 -15.63
CA ASP A 262 -87.33 0.83 -16.38
C ASP A 262 -88.53 0.96 -15.43
N GLU A 263 -89.72 0.84 -15.99
CA GLU A 263 -91.01 1.03 -15.31
C GLU A 263 -91.21 0.02 -14.17
N VAL A 264 -90.54 -1.13 -14.24
CA VAL A 264 -90.57 -2.20 -13.23
C VAL A 264 -89.61 -1.86 -12.10
N GLY A 265 -88.45 -1.32 -12.46
CA GLY A 265 -87.55 -0.68 -11.54
C GLY A 265 -88.13 0.49 -10.78
N ALA A 266 -89.07 1.26 -11.34
CA ALA A 266 -89.70 2.37 -10.63
C ALA A 266 -90.51 1.87 -9.43
N MET A 267 -91.30 0.80 -9.63
CA MET A 267 -92.09 0.11 -8.60
C MET A 267 -91.21 -0.57 -7.55
N ALA A 268 -90.07 -1.02 -7.99
CA ALA A 268 -89.12 -1.76 -7.23
C ALA A 268 -88.16 -0.86 -6.44
N ARG A 269 -87.85 0.34 -6.94
CA ARG A 269 -87.24 1.47 -6.21
C ARG A 269 -88.11 1.92 -5.06
N ALA A 270 -89.44 1.95 -5.21
CA ALA A 270 -90.34 2.34 -4.12
C ALA A 270 -90.32 1.33 -2.95
N VAL A 271 -90.30 0.03 -3.26
CA VAL A 271 -90.13 -1.04 -2.27
C VAL A 271 -88.68 -1.09 -1.74
N GLN A 272 -87.70 -0.75 -2.59
CA GLN A 272 -86.31 -0.62 -2.18
C GLN A 272 -86.10 0.53 -1.23
N VAL A 273 -86.75 1.69 -1.40
CA VAL A 273 -86.59 2.84 -0.50
C VAL A 273 -87.00 2.47 0.93
N PHE A 274 -88.03 1.61 1.08
CA PHE A 274 -88.50 1.12 2.37
C PHE A 274 -87.52 0.10 3.00
N LYS A 275 -86.96 -0.81 2.20
CA LYS A 275 -85.86 -1.70 2.61
C LYS A 275 -84.53 -0.95 2.83
N ASP A 276 -84.25 0.08 2.04
CA ASP A 276 -83.09 0.97 2.04
C ASP A 276 -83.12 1.89 3.26
N ALA A 277 -84.25 2.21 3.87
CA ALA A 277 -84.26 2.92 5.15
C ALA A 277 -83.74 2.03 6.31
N LEU A 278 -84.08 0.74 6.28
CA LEU A 278 -83.60 -0.27 7.25
C LEU A 278 -82.17 -0.76 6.94
N ILE A 279 -81.79 -0.83 5.65
CA ILE A 279 -80.43 -1.10 5.18
C ILE A 279 -79.54 0.14 5.31
N ALA A 280 -80.00 1.37 5.11
CA ALA A 280 -79.21 2.60 5.27
C ALA A 280 -78.80 2.82 6.71
N LYS A 281 -79.58 2.35 7.70
CA LYS A 281 -79.10 2.28 9.09
C LYS A 281 -77.94 1.29 9.22
N ARG A 282 -78.07 0.08 8.65
CA ARG A 282 -77.03 -0.98 8.64
C ARG A 282 -75.82 -0.66 7.72
N ALA A 283 -76.01 0.19 6.71
CA ALA A 283 -75.04 0.62 5.71
C ALA A 283 -74.41 1.97 6.05
N ALA A 284 -75.06 2.81 6.87
CA ALA A 284 -74.42 3.90 7.59
C ALA A 284 -73.53 3.32 8.69
N ASP A 285 -73.96 2.26 9.39
CA ASP A 285 -73.09 1.50 10.29
C ASP A 285 -71.94 0.84 9.51
N ALA A 286 -72.19 0.23 8.33
CA ALA A 286 -71.13 -0.36 7.50
C ALA A 286 -70.23 0.65 6.78
N ALA A 287 -70.73 1.84 6.42
CA ALA A 287 -69.94 2.94 5.84
C ALA A 287 -69.15 3.69 6.92
N ALA A 288 -69.72 3.86 8.12
CA ALA A 288 -68.99 4.32 9.29
C ALA A 288 -67.92 3.31 9.71
N VAL A 289 -68.18 2.00 9.64
CA VAL A 289 -67.19 0.94 9.84
C VAL A 289 -66.16 0.91 8.71
N ALA A 290 -66.53 1.11 7.44
CA ALA A 290 -65.57 1.15 6.31
C ALA A 290 -64.72 2.43 6.31
N GLU A 291 -65.29 3.56 6.74
CA GLU A 291 -64.57 4.83 6.96
C GLU A 291 -63.69 4.74 8.20
N ASN A 292 -64.15 4.12 9.31
CA ASN A 292 -63.30 3.81 10.45
C ASN A 292 -62.21 2.82 10.08
N ASP A 293 -62.47 1.78 9.30
CA ASP A 293 -61.47 0.82 8.82
C ASP A 293 -60.47 1.48 7.89
N ALA A 294 -60.91 2.40 7.02
CA ALA A 294 -60.02 3.18 6.17
C ALA A 294 -59.17 4.16 7.00
N LYS A 295 -59.75 4.83 8.01
CA LYS A 295 -59.04 5.68 8.96
C LYS A 295 -58.08 4.87 9.84
N MET A 296 -58.46 3.70 10.32
CA MET A 296 -57.64 2.77 11.10
C MET A 296 -56.51 2.18 10.25
N ARG A 297 -56.76 1.75 9.01
CA ARG A 297 -55.71 1.29 8.10
C ARG A 297 -54.72 2.42 7.76
N ARG A 298 -55.23 3.64 7.56
CA ARG A 298 -54.37 4.82 7.34
C ARG A 298 -53.56 5.16 8.59
N ALA A 299 -54.16 5.11 9.78
CA ALA A 299 -53.48 5.31 11.05
C ALA A 299 -52.41 4.24 11.29
N GLN A 300 -52.72 2.95 11.08
CA GLN A 300 -51.77 1.85 11.18
C GLN A 300 -50.62 1.96 10.17
N MET A 301 -50.91 2.41 8.95
CA MET A 301 -49.89 2.65 7.93
C MET A 301 -49.01 3.84 8.31
N LEU A 302 -49.59 4.94 8.81
CA LEU A 302 -48.83 6.09 9.31
C LEU A 302 -47.98 5.71 10.52
N ASP A 303 -48.51 4.94 11.48
CA ASP A 303 -47.75 4.40 12.62
C ASP A 303 -46.60 3.50 12.15
N ALA A 304 -46.82 2.61 11.20
CA ALA A 304 -45.77 1.74 10.68
C ALA A 304 -44.66 2.53 9.95
N ILE A 305 -45.04 3.56 9.17
CA ILE A 305 -44.08 4.43 8.47
C ILE A 305 -43.30 5.29 9.47
N THR A 306 -43.97 5.91 10.44
CA THR A 306 -43.34 6.75 11.47
C THR A 306 -42.45 5.93 12.39
N ALA A 307 -42.84 4.73 12.81
CA ALA A 307 -42.00 3.83 13.61
C ALA A 307 -40.75 3.37 12.86
N ARG A 308 -40.88 3.08 11.55
CA ARG A 308 -39.73 2.75 10.71
C ARG A 308 -38.81 3.95 10.51
N PHE A 309 -39.36 5.14 10.29
CA PHE A 309 -38.60 6.39 10.18
C PHE A 309 -37.84 6.69 11.49
N ASP A 310 -38.51 6.58 12.64
CA ASP A 310 -37.91 6.72 13.98
C ASP A 310 -36.71 5.78 14.17
N THR A 311 -36.89 4.50 13.88
CA THR A 311 -35.83 3.50 14.01
C THR A 311 -34.64 3.79 13.10
N GLN A 312 -34.90 4.17 11.83
CA GLN A 312 -33.85 4.45 10.85
C GLN A 312 -33.08 5.73 11.18
N VAL A 313 -33.78 6.80 11.52
CA VAL A 313 -33.15 8.08 11.86
C VAL A 313 -32.43 7.98 13.21
N GLY A 314 -33.01 7.30 14.20
CA GLY A 314 -32.36 7.02 15.48
C GLY A 314 -31.06 6.20 15.31
N ALA A 315 -31.05 5.20 14.42
CA ALA A 315 -29.83 4.47 14.11
C ALA A 315 -28.77 5.34 13.42
N LEU A 316 -29.18 6.23 12.51
CA LEU A 316 -28.27 7.15 11.82
C LEU A 316 -27.68 8.22 12.75
N THR A 317 -28.49 8.85 13.61
CA THR A 317 -28.01 9.85 14.58
C THR A 317 -27.12 9.21 15.63
N GLN A 318 -27.45 8.01 16.12
CA GLN A 318 -26.58 7.26 17.02
C GLN A 318 -25.24 6.92 16.34
N GLY A 319 -25.26 6.44 15.09
CA GLY A 319 -24.05 6.17 14.32
C GLY A 319 -23.18 7.40 14.10
N LEU A 320 -23.80 8.55 13.77
CA LEU A 320 -23.09 9.82 13.58
C LEU A 320 -22.48 10.34 14.89
N SER A 321 -23.20 10.19 16.01
CA SER A 321 -22.71 10.55 17.35
C SER A 321 -21.50 9.70 17.74
N SER A 322 -21.57 8.38 17.54
CA SER A 322 -20.44 7.48 17.80
C SER A 322 -19.21 7.81 16.94
N ALA A 323 -19.40 8.06 15.64
CA ALA A 323 -18.32 8.46 14.75
C ALA A 323 -17.68 9.80 15.16
N ALA A 324 -18.49 10.76 15.61
CA ALA A 324 -18.00 12.03 16.12
C ALA A 324 -17.16 11.87 17.40
N VAL A 325 -17.59 11.02 18.34
CA VAL A 325 -16.82 10.70 19.57
C VAL A 325 -15.49 10.05 19.23
N GLU A 326 -15.48 9.11 18.29
CA GLU A 326 -14.25 8.43 17.84
C GLU A 326 -13.28 9.41 17.15
N MET A 327 -13.82 10.32 16.33
CA MET A 327 -13.05 11.38 15.69
C MET A 327 -12.46 12.37 16.72
N GLU A 328 -13.23 12.76 17.75
CA GLU A 328 -12.72 13.58 18.85
C GLU A 328 -11.59 12.87 19.60
N ALA A 329 -11.75 11.58 19.92
CA ALA A 329 -10.72 10.80 20.59
C ALA A 329 -9.43 10.74 19.75
N THR A 330 -9.56 10.50 18.45
CA THR A 330 -8.46 10.44 17.49
C THR A 330 -7.74 11.80 17.40
N ALA A 331 -8.49 12.90 17.27
CA ALA A 331 -7.92 14.24 17.22
C ALA A 331 -7.16 14.63 18.49
N ARG A 332 -7.66 14.22 19.67
CA ARG A 332 -6.95 14.43 20.95
C ARG A 332 -5.65 13.62 21.03
N GLU A 333 -5.65 12.38 20.54
CA GLU A 333 -4.43 11.56 20.47
C GLU A 333 -3.40 12.16 19.50
N MET A 334 -3.84 12.61 18.32
CA MET A 334 -2.97 13.30 17.36
C MET A 334 -2.36 14.56 17.96
N THR A 335 -3.15 15.37 18.68
CA THR A 335 -2.67 16.56 19.39
C THR A 335 -1.60 16.21 20.43
N ARG A 336 -1.81 15.16 21.22
CA ARG A 336 -0.81 14.68 22.20
C ARG A 336 0.47 14.20 21.51
N THR A 337 0.34 13.48 20.40
CA THR A 337 1.49 12.98 19.63
C THR A 337 2.27 14.12 18.98
N ALA A 338 1.60 15.13 18.43
CA ALA A 338 2.20 16.35 17.91
C ALA A 338 2.98 17.12 18.99
N ALA A 339 2.40 17.30 20.18
CA ALA A 339 3.06 17.95 21.31
C ALA A 339 4.33 17.17 21.74
N ARG A 340 4.21 15.84 21.91
CA ARG A 340 5.36 14.98 22.24
C ARG A 340 6.47 15.03 21.20
N THR A 341 6.11 15.06 19.91
CA THR A 341 7.06 15.17 18.80
C THR A 341 7.76 16.53 18.82
N THR A 342 7.03 17.60 19.13
CA THR A 342 7.59 18.95 19.30
C THR A 342 8.63 18.98 20.43
N ASP A 343 8.29 18.43 21.60
CA ASP A 343 9.21 18.36 22.74
C ASP A 343 10.44 17.50 22.45
N GLN A 344 10.26 16.36 21.77
CA GLN A 344 11.37 15.51 21.32
C GLN A 344 12.27 16.27 20.34
N SER A 345 11.69 17.02 19.41
CA SER A 345 12.44 17.81 18.44
C SER A 345 13.29 18.89 19.12
N VAL A 346 12.77 19.54 20.17
CA VAL A 346 13.55 20.50 20.97
C VAL A 346 14.75 19.84 21.64
N ARG A 347 14.56 18.64 22.23
CA ARG A 347 15.66 17.91 22.87
C ARG A 347 16.73 17.47 21.87
N VAL A 348 16.32 17.00 20.69
CA VAL A 348 17.24 16.60 19.62
C VAL A 348 18.00 17.80 19.06
N ALA A 349 17.34 18.96 18.90
CA ALA A 349 18.01 20.20 18.51
C ALA A 349 19.09 20.62 19.52
N ALA A 350 18.76 20.64 20.81
CA ALA A 350 19.73 20.95 21.87
C ALA A 350 20.90 19.96 21.92
N ALA A 351 20.63 18.66 21.74
CA ALA A 351 21.68 17.64 21.65
C ALA A 351 22.59 17.87 20.43
N SER A 352 22.00 18.26 19.29
CA SER A 352 22.76 18.55 18.06
C SER A 352 23.65 19.80 18.23
N GLU A 353 23.15 20.87 18.85
CA GLU A 353 23.96 22.04 19.19
C GLU A 353 25.14 21.68 20.10
N GLN A 354 24.91 20.86 21.12
CA GLN A 354 25.97 20.36 22.00
C GLN A 354 26.99 19.51 21.24
N THR A 355 26.53 18.60 20.36
CA THR A 355 27.43 17.80 19.52
C THR A 355 28.26 18.69 18.59
N SER A 356 27.68 19.75 18.02
CA SER A 356 28.42 20.70 17.17
C SER A 356 29.56 21.38 17.93
N SER A 357 29.31 21.83 19.16
CA SER A 357 30.35 22.37 20.05
C SER A 357 31.46 21.36 20.37
N ASN A 358 31.09 20.11 20.64
CA ASN A 358 32.07 19.04 20.89
C ASN A 358 32.93 18.77 19.65
N VAL A 359 32.33 18.75 18.46
CA VAL A 359 33.04 18.54 17.19
C VAL A 359 34.01 19.70 16.92
N GLN A 360 33.63 20.94 17.19
CA GLN A 360 34.55 22.10 17.11
C GLN A 360 35.73 21.97 18.08
N THR A 361 35.48 21.47 19.29
CA THR A 361 36.54 21.22 20.28
C THR A 361 37.52 20.15 19.78
N VAL A 362 37.02 19.07 19.19
CA VAL A 362 37.86 18.01 18.60
C VAL A 362 38.64 18.54 17.40
N ALA A 363 38.04 19.42 16.57
CA ALA A 363 38.72 20.06 15.45
C ALA A 363 39.94 20.86 15.94
N ALA A 364 39.74 21.73 16.92
CA ALA A 364 40.82 22.52 17.51
C ALA A 364 41.93 21.63 18.11
N ALA A 365 41.55 20.58 18.85
CA ALA A 365 42.52 19.63 19.40
C ALA A 365 43.31 18.87 18.31
N SER A 366 42.68 18.59 17.17
CA SER A 366 43.32 17.91 16.04
C SER A 366 44.28 18.84 15.30
N GLU A 367 43.96 20.12 15.17
CA GLU A 367 44.86 21.14 14.63
C GLU A 367 46.12 21.31 15.51
N GLU A 368 45.95 21.39 16.83
CA GLU A 368 47.06 21.45 17.79
C GLU A 368 47.94 20.18 17.74
N MET A 369 47.31 19.02 17.55
CA MET A 369 48.03 17.75 17.38
C MET A 369 48.84 17.72 16.09
N ALA A 370 48.29 18.21 14.98
CA ALA A 370 49.00 18.33 13.70
C ALA A 370 50.22 19.25 13.82
N ALA A 371 50.07 20.39 14.51
CA ALA A 371 51.19 21.29 14.80
C ALA A 371 52.28 20.59 15.65
N SER A 372 51.88 19.86 16.69
CA SER A 372 52.80 19.11 17.55
C SER A 372 53.56 18.01 16.79
N ILE A 373 52.89 17.28 15.90
CA ILE A 373 53.51 16.25 15.05
C ILE A 373 54.56 16.89 14.14
N HIS A 374 54.25 18.04 13.51
CA HIS A 374 55.21 18.76 12.68
C HIS A 374 56.43 19.23 13.48
N GLU A 375 56.24 19.72 14.71
CA GLU A 375 57.35 20.12 15.56
C GLU A 375 58.23 18.93 15.97
N ILE A 376 57.63 17.81 16.35
CA ILE A 376 58.36 16.59 16.71
C ILE A 376 59.15 16.07 15.51
N ALA A 377 58.54 16.02 14.31
CA ALA A 377 59.21 15.62 13.09
C ALA A 377 60.45 16.50 12.80
N ALA A 378 60.33 17.82 12.97
CA ALA A 378 61.45 18.74 12.82
C ALA A 378 62.56 18.49 13.87
N ARG A 379 62.21 18.25 15.13
CA ARG A 379 63.17 17.92 16.21
C ARG A 379 63.88 16.59 15.97
N VAL A 380 63.17 15.60 15.42
CA VAL A 380 63.73 14.29 15.06
C VAL A 380 64.72 14.42 13.90
N ALA A 381 64.38 15.19 12.87
CA ALA A 381 65.30 15.49 11.76
C ALA A 381 66.58 16.19 12.26
N GLN A 382 66.44 17.16 13.18
CA GLN A 382 67.58 17.81 13.82
C GLN A 382 68.45 16.81 14.61
N SER A 383 67.83 15.88 15.32
CA SER A 383 68.52 14.86 16.12
C SER A 383 69.29 13.87 15.23
N SER A 384 68.72 13.48 14.09
CA SER A 384 69.41 12.68 13.07
C SER A 384 70.65 13.41 12.54
N ALA A 385 70.52 14.71 12.20
CA ALA A 385 71.66 15.51 11.73
C ALA A 385 72.75 15.72 12.80
N MET A 386 72.39 15.68 14.09
CA MET A 386 73.36 15.68 15.19
C MET A 386 74.08 14.33 15.31
N ALA A 387 73.35 13.22 15.19
CA ALA A 387 73.93 11.87 15.21
C ALA A 387 74.92 11.67 14.04
N ASP A 388 74.58 12.12 12.82
CA ASP A 388 75.48 12.04 11.66
C ASP A 388 76.78 12.83 11.88
N ARG A 389 76.70 14.03 12.48
CA ARG A 389 77.88 14.82 12.85
C ARG A 389 78.72 14.12 13.92
N ALA A 390 78.09 13.62 14.98
CA ALA A 390 78.80 12.90 16.04
C ALA A 390 79.47 11.62 15.52
N SER A 391 78.83 10.91 14.57
CA SER A 391 79.42 9.75 13.90
C SER A 391 80.70 10.13 13.14
N THR A 392 80.65 11.26 12.43
CA THR A 392 81.83 11.81 11.73
C THR A 392 82.95 12.14 12.72
N ASP A 393 82.65 12.78 13.85
CA ASP A 393 83.62 13.13 14.89
C ASP A 393 84.27 11.89 15.52
N VAL A 394 83.49 10.83 15.76
CA VAL A 394 84.00 9.54 16.26
C VAL A 394 84.93 8.88 15.25
N ILE A 395 84.57 8.87 13.96
CA ILE A 395 85.42 8.33 12.89
C ILE A 395 86.76 9.08 12.84
N GLN A 396 86.72 10.41 12.87
CA GLN A 396 87.92 11.25 12.84
C GLN A 396 88.79 11.03 14.09
N THR A 397 88.18 10.96 15.27
CA THR A 397 88.91 10.75 16.52
C THR A 397 89.54 9.36 16.58
N ASN A 398 88.82 8.33 16.11
CA ASN A 398 89.37 6.97 16.00
C ASN A 398 90.59 6.94 15.06
N ALA A 399 90.55 7.65 13.93
CA ALA A 399 91.69 7.78 13.02
C ALA A 399 92.90 8.45 13.69
N LEU A 400 92.68 9.51 14.47
CA LEU A 400 93.74 10.18 15.25
C LEU A 400 94.35 9.24 16.30
N MET A 401 93.54 8.44 17.01
CA MET A 401 94.04 7.47 17.99
C MET A 401 94.85 6.35 17.34
N GLN A 402 94.47 5.91 16.14
CA GLN A 402 95.28 4.95 15.37
C GLN A 402 96.63 5.54 14.94
N VAL A 403 96.69 6.83 14.59
CA VAL A 403 97.96 7.53 14.33
C VAL A 403 98.82 7.57 15.59
N LEU A 404 98.23 7.92 16.74
CA LEU A 404 98.94 7.96 18.03
C LEU A 404 99.47 6.57 18.42
N SER A 405 98.67 5.52 18.26
CA SER A 405 99.08 4.13 18.53
C SER A 405 100.29 3.73 17.69
N ARG A 406 100.30 4.05 16.39
CA ARG A 406 101.47 3.79 15.53
C ARG A 406 102.70 4.59 15.97
N GLY A 407 102.50 5.84 16.39
CA GLY A 407 103.59 6.68 16.90
C GLY A 407 104.20 6.13 18.19
N THR A 408 103.38 5.63 19.12
CA THR A 408 103.88 5.02 20.36
C THR A 408 104.57 3.68 20.12
N ASP A 409 104.10 2.87 19.16
CA ASP A 409 104.79 1.65 18.72
C ASP A 409 106.19 1.96 18.17
N GLN A 410 106.33 2.99 17.33
CA GLN A 410 107.63 3.44 16.82
C GLN A 410 108.56 3.90 17.94
N ILE A 411 108.06 4.66 18.93
CA ILE A 411 108.87 5.08 20.08
C ILE A 411 109.31 3.87 20.90
N SER A 412 108.44 2.88 21.09
CA SER A 412 108.77 1.64 21.82
C SER A 412 109.91 0.87 21.14
N GLU A 413 109.89 0.77 19.80
CA GLU A 413 110.97 0.17 19.01
C GLU A 413 112.31 0.92 19.21
N VAL A 414 112.29 2.26 19.17
CA VAL A 414 113.47 3.09 19.42
C VAL A 414 114.00 2.91 20.85
N MET A 415 113.13 2.83 21.86
CA MET A 415 113.54 2.58 23.24
C MET A 415 114.21 1.21 23.38
N GLY A 416 113.71 0.18 22.70
CA GLY A 416 114.34 -1.15 22.66
C GLY A 416 115.75 -1.10 22.08
N LEU A 417 115.95 -0.33 21.00
CA LEU A 417 117.27 -0.11 20.40
C LEU A 417 118.22 0.61 21.37
N ILE A 418 117.77 1.68 22.03
CA ILE A 418 118.60 2.45 22.99
C ILE A 418 118.98 1.58 24.19
N ALA A 419 118.04 0.78 24.72
CA ALA A 419 118.32 -0.15 25.80
C ALA A 419 119.38 -1.19 25.37
N GLY A 420 119.30 -1.69 24.13
CA GLY A 420 120.31 -2.56 23.53
C GLY A 420 121.69 -1.91 23.42
N ILE A 421 121.76 -0.65 22.95
CA ILE A 421 122.99 0.13 22.87
C ILE A 421 123.59 0.37 24.26
N ALA A 422 122.77 0.73 25.25
CA ALA A 422 123.21 0.91 26.63
C ALA A 422 123.76 -0.41 27.22
N GLY A 423 123.11 -1.54 26.93
CA GLY A 423 123.59 -2.88 27.31
C GLY A 423 124.96 -3.22 26.68
N GLN A 424 125.12 -2.98 25.37
CA GLN A 424 126.41 -3.15 24.69
C GLN A 424 127.49 -2.22 25.23
N THR A 425 127.15 -0.96 25.49
CA THR A 425 128.08 0.04 26.03
C THR A 425 128.53 -0.35 27.44
N ASN A 426 127.62 -0.86 28.27
CA ASN A 426 127.94 -1.37 29.61
C ASN A 426 128.86 -2.59 29.56
N LEU A 427 128.66 -3.51 28.60
CA LEU A 427 129.55 -4.65 28.38
C LEU A 427 130.94 -4.22 27.87
N LEU A 428 131.00 -3.26 26.94
CA LEU A 428 132.26 -2.69 26.46
C LEU A 428 133.03 -2.00 27.60
N ALA A 429 132.34 -1.21 28.41
CA ALA A 429 132.91 -0.53 29.57
C ALA A 429 133.38 -1.52 30.64
N LEU A 430 132.66 -2.63 30.84
CA LEU A 430 133.08 -3.71 31.72
C LEU A 430 134.37 -4.38 31.22
N ASN A 431 134.44 -4.70 29.93
CA ASN A 431 135.65 -5.27 29.31
C ASN A 431 136.84 -4.31 29.45
N ALA A 432 136.62 -3.01 29.21
CA ALA A 432 137.62 -1.96 29.40
C ALA A 432 138.07 -1.84 30.87
N THR A 433 137.15 -1.98 31.83
CA THR A 433 137.46 -1.99 33.27
C THR A 433 138.35 -3.18 33.64
N ILE A 434 138.08 -4.36 33.07
CA ILE A 434 138.89 -5.57 33.27
C ILE A 434 140.30 -5.38 32.71
N GLU A 435 140.43 -4.86 31.50
CA GLU A 435 141.75 -4.63 30.88
C GLU A 435 142.53 -3.52 31.60
N ALA A 436 141.85 -2.48 32.09
CA ALA A 436 142.45 -1.45 32.93
C ALA A 436 142.99 -2.00 34.25
N ALA A 437 142.26 -2.91 34.90
CA ALA A 437 142.71 -3.61 36.10
C ALA A 437 143.92 -4.51 35.81
N ARG A 438 143.97 -5.12 34.62
CA ARG A 438 145.09 -5.97 34.16
C ARG A 438 146.37 -5.18 33.90
N ALA A 439 146.26 -3.92 33.49
CA ALA A 439 147.37 -3.00 33.25
C ALA A 439 147.98 -2.39 34.54
N GLY A 440 147.42 -2.69 35.73
CA GLY A 440 147.95 -2.25 37.02
C GLY A 440 147.98 -0.72 37.19
N GLU A 441 149.09 -0.16 37.68
CA GLU A 441 149.24 1.28 37.93
C GLU A 441 149.11 2.13 36.66
N ALA A 442 149.50 1.61 35.49
CA ALA A 442 149.40 2.31 34.20
C ALA A 442 147.95 2.45 33.69
N GLY A 443 147.03 1.60 34.17
CA GLY A 443 145.64 1.56 33.75
C GLY A 443 144.68 2.44 34.56
N LYS A 444 145.13 3.10 35.63
CA LYS A 444 144.26 3.84 36.57
C LYS A 444 143.37 4.89 35.91
N GLY A 445 143.91 5.72 35.02
CA GLY A 445 143.14 6.73 34.31
C GLY A 445 142.08 6.12 33.38
N PHE A 446 142.41 5.00 32.73
CA PHE A 446 141.48 4.26 31.87
C PHE A 446 140.38 3.55 32.67
N ALA A 447 140.70 3.04 33.87
CA ALA A 447 139.74 2.43 34.78
C ALA A 447 138.67 3.43 35.25
N VAL A 448 139.06 4.69 35.52
CA VAL A 448 138.11 5.76 35.91
C VAL A 448 137.16 6.07 34.76
N VAL A 449 137.68 6.24 33.54
CA VAL A 449 136.84 6.51 32.36
C VAL A 449 135.92 5.33 32.05
N ALA A 450 136.42 4.09 32.11
CA ALA A 450 135.60 2.90 31.91
C ALA A 450 134.51 2.76 32.98
N GLY A 451 134.81 3.10 34.24
CA GLY A 451 133.82 3.16 35.33
C GLY A 451 132.74 4.21 35.09
N GLU A 452 133.11 5.40 34.63
CA GLU A 452 132.18 6.48 34.30
C GLU A 452 131.28 6.12 33.10
N VAL A 453 131.84 5.53 32.04
CA VAL A 453 131.06 5.03 30.89
C VAL A 453 130.10 3.92 31.32
N LYS A 454 130.55 3.01 32.20
CA LYS A 454 129.69 1.95 32.75
C LYS A 454 128.54 2.53 33.58
N ALA A 455 128.82 3.53 34.41
CA ALA A 455 127.81 4.22 35.21
C ALA A 455 126.79 4.96 34.32
N LEU A 456 127.26 5.67 33.30
CA LEU A 456 126.43 6.38 32.32
C LEU A 456 125.57 5.40 31.49
N ALA A 457 126.13 4.27 31.07
CA ALA A 457 125.39 3.22 30.36
C ALA A 457 124.30 2.61 31.26
N SER A 458 124.60 2.34 32.54
CA SER A 458 123.62 1.86 33.51
C SER A 458 122.52 2.90 33.80
N GLN A 459 122.87 4.18 33.87
CA GLN A 459 121.91 5.27 34.02
C GLN A 459 121.02 5.39 32.78
N THR A 460 121.59 5.27 31.58
CA THR A 460 120.86 5.29 30.32
C THR A 460 119.88 4.12 30.25
N ALA A 461 120.30 2.90 30.59
CA ALA A 461 119.42 1.73 30.64
C ALA A 461 118.22 1.95 31.58
N ARG A 462 118.45 2.44 32.81
CA ARG A 462 117.37 2.75 33.77
C ARG A 462 116.43 3.86 33.29
N ALA A 463 116.96 4.90 32.65
CA ALA A 463 116.14 5.96 32.07
C ALA A 463 115.28 5.43 30.92
N THR A 464 115.85 4.58 30.07
CA THR A 464 115.14 3.95 28.94
C THR A 464 114.05 3.01 29.43
N GLU A 465 114.27 2.26 30.51
CA GLU A 465 113.28 1.39 31.15
C GLU A 465 112.08 2.20 31.71
N THR A 466 112.36 3.32 32.38
CA THR A 466 111.32 4.25 32.86
C THR A 466 110.48 4.81 31.70
N ILE A 467 111.12 5.24 30.61
CA ILE A 467 110.41 5.77 29.43
C ILE A 467 109.61 4.65 28.74
N ALA A 468 110.16 3.44 28.61
CA ALA A 468 109.46 2.30 28.03
C ALA A 468 108.18 1.96 28.84
N ALA A 469 108.25 2.03 30.17
CA ALA A 469 107.08 1.86 31.03
C ALA A 469 106.01 2.95 30.79
N GLN A 470 106.42 4.21 30.62
CA GLN A 470 105.51 5.31 30.27
C GLN A 470 104.87 5.12 28.89
N ILE A 471 105.64 4.70 27.89
CA ILE A 471 105.11 4.42 26.54
C ILE A 471 104.12 3.26 26.56
N ALA A 472 104.39 2.20 27.32
CA ALA A 472 103.46 1.08 27.50
C ALA A 472 102.14 1.51 28.18
N ALA A 473 102.21 2.45 29.13
CA ALA A 473 101.02 3.05 29.72
C ALA A 473 100.22 3.85 28.68
N ILE A 474 100.88 4.70 27.88
CA ILE A 474 100.23 5.48 26.81
C ILE A 474 99.59 4.55 25.76
N GLN A 475 100.25 3.46 25.36
CA GLN A 475 99.68 2.45 24.45
C GLN A 475 98.41 1.80 25.04
N THR A 476 98.42 1.52 26.34
CA THR A 476 97.27 0.93 27.03
C THR A 476 96.10 1.91 27.08
N GLU A 477 96.33 3.17 27.47
CA GLU A 477 95.31 4.22 27.46
C GLU A 477 94.78 4.49 26.05
N THR A 478 95.65 4.47 25.03
CA THR A 478 95.24 4.65 23.63
C THR A 478 94.32 3.53 23.16
N ARG A 479 94.62 2.26 23.51
CA ARG A 479 93.74 1.11 23.21
C ARG A 479 92.39 1.22 23.90
N GLN A 480 92.37 1.60 25.18
CA GLN A 480 91.12 1.82 25.92
C GLN A 480 90.28 2.93 25.29
N ALA A 481 90.91 4.01 24.84
CA ALA A 481 90.20 5.10 24.16
C ALA A 481 89.65 4.69 22.78
N VAL A 482 90.37 3.85 22.01
CA VAL A 482 89.85 3.27 20.76
C VAL A 482 88.62 2.40 21.02
N GLU A 483 88.66 1.57 22.06
CA GLU A 483 87.51 0.74 22.45
C GLU A 483 86.31 1.59 22.90
N ALA A 484 86.56 2.65 23.68
CA ALA A 484 85.53 3.62 24.07
C ALA A 484 84.91 4.31 22.84
N MET A 485 85.71 4.73 21.86
CA MET A 485 85.23 5.33 20.61
C MET A 485 84.37 4.36 19.79
N ARG A 486 84.73 3.06 19.76
CA ARG A 486 83.91 2.04 19.09
C ARG A 486 82.54 1.89 19.75
N THR A 487 82.51 1.88 21.09
CA THR A 487 81.25 1.80 21.84
C THR A 487 80.39 3.04 21.61
N ILE A 488 80.98 4.25 21.67
CA ILE A 488 80.29 5.52 21.38
C ILE A 488 79.73 5.52 19.94
N GLY A 489 80.50 5.03 18.97
CA GLY A 489 80.05 4.90 17.59
C GLY A 489 78.82 3.99 17.45
N GLY A 490 78.78 2.87 18.17
CA GLY A 490 77.61 1.99 18.22
C GLY A 490 76.38 2.68 18.82
N THR A 491 76.53 3.40 19.93
CA THR A 491 75.44 4.17 20.54
C THR A 491 74.88 5.25 19.60
N ILE A 492 75.75 5.91 18.81
CA ILE A 492 75.31 6.91 17.82
C ILE A 492 74.51 6.26 16.69
N ASP A 493 74.89 5.06 16.23
CA ASP A 493 74.15 4.33 15.20
C ASP A 493 72.78 3.84 15.70
N GLU A 494 72.70 3.40 16.96
CA GLU A 494 71.43 3.10 17.62
C GLU A 494 70.54 4.36 17.72
N MET A 495 71.11 5.51 18.12
CA MET A 495 70.38 6.78 18.14
C MET A 495 69.82 7.16 16.76
N ARG A 496 70.60 6.94 15.69
CA ARG A 496 70.14 7.18 14.31
C ARG A 496 68.99 6.27 13.93
N THR A 497 69.07 4.99 14.26
CA THR A 497 68.00 4.02 14.00
C THR A 497 66.71 4.39 14.72
N VAL A 498 66.81 4.81 15.99
CA VAL A 498 65.66 5.31 16.76
C VAL A 498 65.06 6.57 16.12
N ALA A 499 65.89 7.54 15.70
CA ALA A 499 65.41 8.75 15.05
C ALA A 499 64.61 8.45 13.76
N LEU A 500 65.09 7.52 12.93
CA LEU A 500 64.37 7.09 11.72
C LEU A 500 63.04 6.41 12.06
N SER A 501 63.02 5.56 13.08
CA SER A 501 61.78 4.90 13.53
C SER A 501 60.76 5.91 14.06
N VAL A 502 61.19 6.93 14.81
CA VAL A 502 60.30 7.98 15.30
C VAL A 502 59.80 8.84 14.15
N ALA A 503 60.64 9.16 13.16
CA ALA A 503 60.23 9.91 11.98
C ALA A 503 59.11 9.20 11.20
N ALA A 504 59.28 7.90 10.95
CA ALA A 504 58.25 7.09 10.29
C ALA A 504 56.94 7.06 11.10
N ALA A 505 57.01 6.93 12.43
CA ALA A 505 55.84 6.98 13.29
C ALA A 505 55.14 8.36 13.28
N MET A 506 55.91 9.46 13.17
CA MET A 506 55.34 10.80 13.04
C MET A 506 54.64 11.01 11.70
N GLU A 507 55.16 10.46 10.60
CA GLU A 507 54.47 10.50 9.30
C GLU A 507 53.14 9.75 9.35
N GLU A 508 53.11 8.55 9.96
CA GLU A 508 51.89 7.78 10.14
C GLU A 508 50.87 8.50 11.05
N GLN A 509 51.33 9.09 12.17
CA GLN A 509 50.48 9.91 13.03
C GLN A 509 49.93 11.13 12.29
N GLY A 510 50.74 11.80 11.46
CA GLY A 510 50.29 12.93 10.64
C GLY A 510 49.16 12.54 9.69
N ALA A 511 49.27 11.39 9.02
CA ALA A 511 48.21 10.86 8.17
C ALA A 511 46.93 10.54 8.96
N ALA A 512 47.06 9.91 10.14
CA ALA A 512 45.94 9.60 11.02
C ALA A 512 45.23 10.88 11.52
N THR A 513 45.98 11.91 11.93
CA THR A 513 45.42 13.20 12.35
C THR A 513 44.70 13.90 11.20
N SER A 514 45.21 13.83 9.97
CA SER A 514 44.53 14.38 8.79
C SER A 514 43.19 13.66 8.51
N GLU A 515 43.15 12.34 8.63
CA GLU A 515 41.91 11.54 8.57
C GLU A 515 40.91 11.94 9.67
N ILE A 516 41.38 12.19 10.90
CA ILE A 516 40.54 12.68 12.00
C ILE A 516 39.91 14.02 11.63
N VAL A 517 40.69 14.99 11.14
CA VAL A 517 40.18 16.31 10.72
C VAL A 517 39.11 16.18 9.63
N ARG A 518 39.33 15.29 8.64
CA ARG A 518 38.33 14.99 7.60
C ARG A 518 37.03 14.45 8.20
N ASN A 519 37.11 13.48 9.10
CA ASN A 519 35.95 12.87 9.75
C ASN A 519 35.21 13.84 10.67
N VAL A 520 35.93 14.70 11.39
CA VAL A 520 35.38 15.78 12.23
C VAL A 520 34.58 16.78 11.38
N THR A 521 35.12 17.18 10.22
CA THR A 521 34.40 18.07 9.29
C THR A 521 33.11 17.44 8.77
N GLN A 522 33.14 16.15 8.43
CA GLN A 522 31.95 15.42 8.01
C GLN A 522 30.92 15.30 9.15
N ALA A 523 31.37 15.04 10.37
CA ALA A 523 30.51 14.99 11.56
C ALA A 523 29.85 16.34 11.86
N ALA A 524 30.57 17.45 11.68
CA ALA A 524 30.03 18.80 11.81
C ALA A 524 28.90 19.06 10.81
N GLN A 525 29.13 18.73 9.53
CA GLN A 525 28.13 18.86 8.47
C GLN A 525 26.90 17.98 8.74
N GLY A 526 27.09 16.73 9.18
CA GLY A 526 26.00 15.84 9.55
C GLY A 526 25.17 16.37 10.72
N THR A 527 25.82 16.95 11.72
CA THR A 527 25.15 17.55 12.89
C THR A 527 24.34 18.79 12.50
N GLN A 528 24.86 19.61 11.58
CA GLN A 528 24.13 20.75 11.03
C GLN A 528 22.90 20.32 10.22
N ALA A 529 23.02 19.24 9.43
CA ALA A 529 21.89 18.66 8.70
C ALA A 529 20.79 18.19 9.66
N VAL A 530 21.15 17.43 10.71
CA VAL A 530 20.19 16.98 11.74
C VAL A 530 19.49 18.16 12.42
N SER A 531 20.20 19.26 12.70
CA SER A 531 19.61 20.48 13.26
C SER A 531 18.58 21.15 12.33
N THR A 532 18.81 21.04 11.01
CA THR A 532 17.87 21.56 10.00
C THR A 532 16.65 20.64 9.90
N ASP A 533 16.86 19.33 9.74
CA ASP A 533 15.80 18.34 9.62
C ASP A 533 14.88 18.32 10.85
N ILE A 534 15.44 18.50 12.05
CA ILE A 534 14.64 18.52 13.28
C ILE A 534 13.80 19.80 13.40
N ALA A 535 14.21 20.90 12.77
CA ALA A 535 13.40 22.11 12.68
C ALA A 535 12.17 21.86 11.80
N ASP A 536 12.32 21.11 10.70
CA ASP A 536 11.23 20.72 9.80
C ASP A 536 10.26 19.72 10.45
N VAL A 537 10.79 18.70 11.14
CA VAL A 537 9.97 17.76 11.93
C VAL A 537 9.16 18.51 12.99
N ARG A 538 9.76 19.49 13.66
CA ARG A 538 9.07 20.34 14.63
C ARG A 538 7.96 21.16 13.98
N GLN A 539 8.16 21.65 12.75
CA GLN A 539 7.13 22.37 12.01
C GLN A 539 5.98 21.44 11.61
N ALA A 540 6.28 20.26 11.04
CA ALA A 540 5.27 19.27 10.68
C ALA A 540 4.44 18.81 11.89
N ALA A 541 5.07 18.68 13.06
CA ALA A 541 4.38 18.38 14.30
C ALA A 541 3.42 19.52 14.72
N ARG A 542 3.82 20.79 14.58
CA ARG A 542 2.93 21.94 14.81
C ARG A 542 1.74 21.92 13.87
N ASP A 543 1.98 21.71 12.58
CA ASP A 543 0.92 21.66 11.56
C ASP A 543 -0.07 20.52 11.84
N THR A 544 0.43 19.36 12.26
CA THR A 544 -0.39 18.23 12.72
C THR A 544 -1.23 18.62 13.93
N GLY A 545 -0.66 19.35 14.90
CA GLY A 545 -1.39 19.86 16.06
C GLY A 545 -2.53 20.81 15.66
N THR A 546 -2.28 21.73 14.73
CA THR A 546 -3.31 22.64 14.19
C THR A 546 -4.41 21.88 13.45
N ALA A 547 -4.06 20.97 12.55
CA ALA A 547 -5.03 20.15 11.82
C ALA A 547 -5.88 19.28 12.76
N SER A 548 -5.25 18.71 13.79
CA SER A 548 -5.96 17.95 14.84
C SER A 548 -6.95 18.82 15.60
N GLY A 549 -6.59 20.06 15.90
CA GLY A 549 -7.51 21.03 16.51
C GLY A 549 -8.74 21.30 15.64
N GLN A 550 -8.56 21.42 14.33
CA GLN A 550 -9.68 21.60 13.38
C GLN A 550 -10.59 20.37 13.32
N VAL A 551 -10.01 19.16 13.28
CA VAL A 551 -10.76 17.90 13.32
C VAL A 551 -11.54 17.77 14.63
N LEU A 552 -10.93 18.13 15.76
CA LEU A 552 -11.60 18.13 17.06
C LEU A 552 -12.82 19.06 17.07
N SER A 553 -12.68 20.28 16.55
CA SER A 553 -13.81 21.22 16.43
C SER A 553 -14.92 20.68 15.52
N ALA A 554 -14.57 20.13 14.35
CA ALA A 554 -15.55 19.55 13.43
C ALA A 554 -16.28 18.35 14.04
N ALA A 555 -15.58 17.48 14.77
CA ALA A 555 -16.16 16.35 15.48
C ALA A 555 -17.15 16.82 16.57
N GLN A 556 -16.79 17.86 17.34
CA GLN A 556 -17.67 18.43 18.36
C GLN A 556 -18.93 19.07 17.75
N GLU A 557 -18.81 19.73 16.60
CA GLU A 557 -19.97 20.26 15.86
C GLU A 557 -20.86 19.13 15.33
N LEU A 558 -20.30 18.08 14.73
CA LEU A 558 -21.05 16.91 14.27
C LEU A 558 -21.81 16.23 15.42
N ALA A 559 -21.18 16.08 16.58
CA ALA A 559 -21.84 15.54 17.77
C ALA A 559 -23.04 16.39 18.20
N ARG A 560 -22.90 17.73 18.20
CA ARG A 560 -24.00 18.66 18.50
C ARG A 560 -25.12 18.60 17.48
N TYR A 561 -24.80 18.58 16.18
CA TYR A 561 -25.80 18.46 15.12
C TYR A 561 -26.54 17.13 15.16
N SER A 562 -25.85 16.03 15.47
CA SER A 562 -26.48 14.73 15.63
C SER A 562 -27.47 14.70 16.81
N ALA A 563 -27.07 15.28 17.96
CA ALA A 563 -27.94 15.39 19.12
C ALA A 563 -29.18 16.26 18.84
N SER A 564 -28.99 17.42 18.20
CA SER A 564 -30.09 18.31 17.83
C SER A 564 -31.04 17.68 16.81
N LEU A 565 -30.51 16.95 15.81
CA LEU A 565 -31.33 16.22 14.84
C LEU A 565 -32.16 15.11 15.52
N GLY A 566 -31.58 14.39 16.49
CA GLY A 566 -32.30 13.39 17.28
C GLY A 566 -33.46 13.99 18.08
N GLU A 567 -33.25 15.16 18.69
CA GLU A 567 -34.28 15.89 19.43
C GLU A 567 -35.41 16.41 18.52
N GLU A 568 -35.05 17.00 17.37
CA GLU A 568 -36.03 17.52 16.39
C GLU A 568 -36.89 16.39 15.81
N VAL A 569 -36.29 15.25 15.50
CA VAL A 569 -36.99 14.06 15.00
C VAL A 569 -37.94 13.49 16.06
N THR A 570 -37.50 13.42 17.31
CA THR A 570 -38.34 12.97 18.43
C THR A 570 -39.55 13.90 18.62
N THR A 571 -39.32 15.21 18.55
CA THR A 571 -40.37 16.24 18.67
C THR A 571 -41.35 16.17 17.50
N PHE A 572 -40.86 16.05 16.27
CA PHE A 572 -41.69 15.87 15.08
C PHE A 572 -42.57 14.62 15.16
N LEU A 573 -42.01 13.49 15.56
CA LEU A 573 -42.76 12.23 15.71
C LEU A 573 -43.82 12.31 16.81
N ALA A 574 -43.53 13.00 17.92
CA ALA A 574 -44.50 13.25 18.97
C ALA A 574 -45.66 14.12 18.47
N ALA A 575 -45.38 15.16 17.69
CA ALA A 575 -46.40 16.03 17.09
C ALA A 575 -47.26 15.27 16.05
N VAL A 576 -46.66 14.42 15.23
CA VAL A 576 -47.37 13.58 14.24
C VAL A 576 -48.28 12.55 14.92
N LYS A 577 -47.90 12.01 16.08
CA LYS A 577 -48.75 11.09 16.86
C LYS A 577 -49.92 11.79 17.58
N ALA A 578 -49.78 13.08 17.87
CA ALA A 578 -50.81 13.87 18.57
C ALA A 578 -51.86 14.49 17.63
N ALA A 579 -51.52 14.64 16.35
CA ALA A 579 -52.40 15.15 15.28
C ALA A 579 -53.20 14.03 14.61
#